data_AF-A0A2W1B3R3-F1
#
_entry.id   AF-A0A2W1B3R3-F1
#
_cell.length_a   1.000
_cell.length_b   1.000
_cell.length_c   1.000
_cell.angle_alpha   90.00
_cell.angle_beta   90.00
_cell.angle_gamma   90.00
#
_symmetry.space_group_name_H-M   'P 1'
#
loop_
_entity.id
_entity.type
_entity.pdbx_description
1 polymer ?
#
loop_
_entity_poly.entity_id
_entity_poly.type
_entity_poly.pdbx_seq_one_letter_code
_entity_poly.pdbx_strand_id
1 'polypeptide(L)'
;MDVPKTQELRIALKNIGAYRSTLVVIGEPTPALALSARNLPRVRVLPADRLNVEDVLRYHRVVMTVDAVRKAEELWARPLTKREHELAAEAEVAVAEAPVRRPRRTTKAAAVVSEAVDEVAPADETTPAEQGEQTEDKE
;
A
#
# COMPACT_ATOMS: atom_id res chain seq x y z
N MET A 1 27.79 2.43 10.57
CA MET A 1 27.36 3.54 9.68
C MET A 1 27.40 4.83 10.50
N ASP A 2 28.54 5.52 10.54
CA ASP A 2 28.78 6.60 11.51
C ASP A 2 28.78 8.01 10.89
N VAL A 3 28.68 8.11 9.56
CA VAL A 3 28.63 9.39 8.84
C VAL A 3 27.20 9.65 8.37
N PRO A 4 26.59 10.81 8.71
CA PRO A 4 25.24 11.14 8.25
C PRO A 4 25.26 11.44 6.75
N LYS A 5 24.56 10.61 5.96
CA LYS A 5 24.46 10.75 4.50
C LYS A 5 23.00 10.75 4.06
N THR A 6 22.44 11.96 3.92
CA THR A 6 21.05 12.16 3.46
C THR A 6 20.79 11.59 2.07
N GLN A 7 21.80 11.57 1.19
CA GLN A 7 21.66 11.06 -0.16
C GLN A 7 21.43 9.55 -0.20
N GLU A 8 22.19 8.80 0.59
CA GLU A 8 22.06 7.34 0.67
C GLU A 8 20.68 6.94 1.21
N LEU A 9 20.20 7.61 2.26
CA LEU A 9 18.86 7.37 2.82
C LEU A 9 17.75 7.69 1.80
N ARG A 10 17.91 8.76 1.01
CA ARG A 10 16.95 9.11 -0.05
C ARG A 10 16.87 8.05 -1.14
N ILE A 11 18.02 7.53 -1.56
CA ILE A 11 18.10 6.48 -2.58
C ILE A 11 17.45 5.19 -2.02
N ALA A 12 17.77 4.80 -0.79
CA ALA A 12 17.18 3.64 -0.14
C ALA A 12 15.65 3.75 -0.06
N LEU A 13 15.12 4.90 0.38
CA LEU A 13 13.67 5.15 0.44
C LEU A 13 13.02 5.10 -0.95
N LYS A 14 13.67 5.65 -1.98
CA LYS A 14 13.18 5.58 -3.37
C LYS A 14 13.09 4.13 -3.87
N ASN A 15 14.08 3.29 -3.55
CA ASN A 15 14.13 1.89 -3.97
C ASN A 15 13.01 1.05 -3.34
N ILE A 16 12.61 1.38 -2.10
CA ILE A 16 11.51 0.72 -1.38
C ILE A 16 10.12 1.24 -1.86
N GLY A 17 10.10 2.22 -2.78
CA GLY A 17 8.86 2.82 -3.29
C GLY A 17 8.20 3.77 -2.28
N ALA A 18 8.99 4.36 -1.38
CA ALA A 18 8.52 5.32 -0.38
C ALA A 18 8.38 6.74 -0.98
N TYR A 19 7.46 6.90 -1.93
CA TYR A 19 7.23 8.17 -2.65
C TYR A 19 6.41 9.20 -1.86
N ARG A 20 5.73 8.75 -0.81
CA ARG A 20 4.89 9.57 0.08
C ARG A 20 5.58 9.79 1.42
N SER A 21 4.88 10.46 2.35
CA SER A 21 5.36 10.64 3.72
C SER A 21 5.67 9.28 4.36
N THR A 22 6.87 9.13 4.90
CA THR A 22 7.35 7.83 5.40
C THR A 22 7.91 7.96 6.80
N LEU A 23 7.42 7.11 7.70
CA LEU A 23 7.96 6.89 9.03
C LEU A 23 8.93 5.71 8.98
N VAL A 24 10.14 5.93 9.48
CA VAL A 24 11.17 4.89 9.59
C VAL A 24 11.39 4.58 11.06
N VAL A 25 11.23 3.31 11.44
CA VAL A 25 11.38 2.85 12.82
C VAL A 25 12.64 1.99 12.94
N ILE A 26 13.46 2.29 13.93
CA ILE A 26 14.72 1.59 14.22
C ILE A 26 14.73 0.99 15.61
N GLY A 27 15.48 -0.10 15.80
CA GLY A 27 15.63 -0.73 17.11
C GLY A 27 16.51 0.10 18.05
N GLU A 28 17.74 0.41 17.64
CA GLU A 28 18.68 1.23 18.43
C GLU A 28 18.76 2.66 17.88
N PRO A 29 18.74 3.70 18.75
CA PRO A 29 18.86 5.08 18.33
C PRO A 29 20.25 5.34 17.72
N THR A 30 20.29 5.48 16.40
CA THR A 30 21.53 5.83 15.67
C THR A 30 21.52 7.32 15.33
N PRO A 31 22.44 8.14 15.90
CA PRO A 31 22.43 9.59 15.72
C PRO A 31 22.67 10.01 14.26
N ALA A 32 23.54 9.31 13.53
CA ALA A 32 23.80 9.60 12.11
C ALA A 32 22.54 9.45 11.24
N LEU A 33 21.69 8.46 11.52
CA LEU A 33 20.45 8.24 10.78
C LEU A 33 19.39 9.29 11.12
N ALA A 34 19.26 9.64 12.41
CA ALA A 34 18.35 10.70 12.85
C ALA A 34 18.72 12.06 12.23
N LEU A 35 20.02 12.40 12.20
CA LEU A 35 20.53 13.61 11.54
C LEU A 35 20.27 13.60 10.03
N SER A 36 20.47 12.45 9.37
CA SER A 36 20.21 12.30 7.94
C SER A 36 18.73 12.49 7.60
N ALA A 37 17.83 11.93 8.42
CA ALA A 37 16.39 12.04 8.23
C ALA A 37 15.84 13.45 8.46
N ARG A 38 16.43 14.22 9.37
CA ARG A 38 15.97 15.60 9.68
C ARG A 38 16.01 16.53 8.47
N ASN A 39 16.89 16.26 7.50
CA ASN A 39 17.00 17.05 6.27
C ASN A 39 16.05 16.60 5.15
N LEU A 40 15.36 15.46 5.32
CA LEU A 40 14.45 14.92 4.30
C LEU A 40 13.01 15.41 4.57
N PRO A 41 12.37 16.08 3.61
CA PRO A 41 10.99 16.49 3.77
C PRO A 41 10.09 15.25 3.80
N ARG A 42 9.10 15.25 4.71
CA ARG A 42 8.10 14.18 4.86
C ARG A 42 8.68 12.82 5.29
N VAL A 43 9.90 12.78 5.81
CA VAL A 43 10.50 11.56 6.39
C VAL A 43 10.80 11.82 7.86
N ARG A 44 10.47 10.85 8.72
CA ARG A 44 10.83 10.90 10.15
C ARG A 44 11.42 9.57 10.56
N VAL A 45 12.48 9.61 11.35
CA VAL A 45 13.09 8.43 11.98
C VAL A 45 12.79 8.47 13.47
N LEU A 46 12.31 7.35 14.01
CA LEU A 46 12.08 7.18 15.44
C LEU A 46 12.58 5.81 15.91
N PRO A 47 13.10 5.70 17.14
CA PRO A 47 13.29 4.39 17.76
C PRO A 47 11.94 3.76 18.11
N ALA A 48 11.88 2.42 18.15
CA ALA A 48 10.67 1.66 18.48
C ALA A 48 10.03 2.12 19.81
N ASP A 49 10.85 2.39 20.83
CA ASP A 49 10.41 2.83 22.16
C ASP A 49 9.69 4.19 22.16
N ARG A 50 9.86 5.00 21.11
CA ARG A 50 9.22 6.33 20.95
C ARG A 50 8.15 6.34 19.88
N LEU A 51 7.74 5.17 19.40
CA LEU A 51 6.63 5.10 18.45
C LEU A 51 5.35 5.57 19.14
N ASN A 52 4.62 6.44 18.47
CA ASN A 52 3.34 6.96 18.94
C ASN A 52 2.27 6.82 17.85
N VAL A 53 1.01 6.93 18.26
CA VAL A 53 -0.14 6.80 17.36
C VAL A 53 -0.22 7.97 16.38
N GLU A 54 0.16 9.18 16.80
CA GLU A 54 0.16 10.37 15.96
C GLU A 54 1.00 10.19 14.70
N ASP A 55 2.19 9.62 14.84
CA ASP A 55 3.12 9.38 13.75
C ASP A 55 2.61 8.28 12.83
N VAL A 56 2.06 7.20 13.38
CA VAL A 56 1.46 6.13 12.54
C VAL A 56 0.31 6.67 11.68
N LEU A 57 -0.50 7.59 12.21
CA LEU A 57 -1.61 8.21 11.46
C LEU A 57 -1.15 9.33 10.51
N ARG A 58 -0.09 10.07 10.85
CA ARG A 58 0.42 11.18 10.04
C ARG A 58 1.14 10.71 8.78
N TYR A 59 1.82 9.56 8.83
CA TYR A 59 2.65 9.06 7.72
C TYR A 59 1.95 7.95 6.93
N HIS A 60 1.84 8.12 5.61
CA HIS A 60 1.28 7.12 4.70
C HIS A 60 2.01 5.76 4.65
N ARG A 61 3.31 5.71 4.97
CA ARG A 61 4.07 4.46 5.00
C ARG A 61 4.88 4.36 6.27
N VAL A 62 4.98 3.14 6.80
CA VAL A 62 5.84 2.80 7.91
C VAL A 62 6.84 1.74 7.46
N VAL A 63 8.13 2.01 7.65
CA VAL A 63 9.23 1.10 7.34
C VAL A 63 9.95 0.80 8.65
N MET A 64 10.01 -0.46 9.04
CA MET A 64 10.67 -0.88 10.28
C MET A 64 11.85 -1.79 9.97
N THR A 65 12.93 -1.70 10.74
CA THR A 65 13.99 -2.71 10.72
C THR A 65 13.53 -3.97 11.46
N VAL A 66 14.14 -5.12 11.17
CA VAL A 66 13.82 -6.37 11.88
C VAL A 66 14.00 -6.23 13.38
N ASP A 67 15.07 -5.54 13.81
CA ASP A 67 15.30 -5.27 15.23
C ASP A 67 14.23 -4.37 15.85
N ALA A 68 13.69 -3.41 15.08
CA ALA A 68 12.62 -2.54 15.54
C ALA A 68 11.32 -3.33 15.77
N VAL A 69 11.02 -4.29 14.89
CA VAL A 69 9.85 -5.17 15.04
C VAL A 69 9.97 -6.01 16.30
N ARG A 70 11.13 -6.63 16.54
CA ARG A 70 11.37 -7.44 17.76
C ARG A 70 11.19 -6.63 19.05
N LYS A 71 11.70 -5.40 19.09
CA LYS A 71 11.50 -4.51 20.24
C LYS A 71 10.04 -4.09 20.39
N ALA A 72 9.34 -3.81 19.29
CA ALA A 72 7.92 -3.48 19.32
C ALA A 72 7.08 -4.66 19.84
N GLU A 73 7.41 -5.89 19.45
CA GLU A 73 6.80 -7.11 19.99
C GLU A 73 7.05 -7.23 21.48
N GLU A 74 8.27 -7.04 21.97
CA GLU A 74 8.57 -7.10 23.41
C GLU A 74 7.81 -6.04 24.23
N LEU A 75 7.62 -4.84 23.68
CA LEU A 75 6.97 -3.72 24.37
C LEU A 75 5.43 -3.82 24.39
N TRP A 76 4.83 -4.26 23.27
CA TRP A 76 3.37 -4.20 23.09
C TRP A 76 2.71 -5.56 22.94
N ALA A 77 3.43 -6.60 22.53
CA ALA A 77 2.87 -7.93 22.57
C ALA A 77 2.79 -8.36 24.03
N ARG A 78 1.58 -8.66 24.50
CA ARG A 78 1.43 -9.48 25.70
C ARG A 78 2.18 -10.80 25.43
N PRO A 79 2.97 -11.34 26.38
CA PRO A 79 3.59 -12.64 26.16
C PRO A 79 2.48 -13.63 25.86
N LEU A 80 2.44 -14.06 24.60
CA LEU A 80 1.48 -15.03 24.13
C LEU A 80 1.70 -16.27 24.98
N THR A 81 0.63 -16.74 25.60
CA THR A 81 0.71 -18.00 26.34
C THR A 81 1.19 -19.08 25.36
N LYS A 82 1.97 -20.05 25.83
CA LYS A 82 2.51 -21.13 24.98
C LYS A 82 1.44 -21.76 24.05
N ARG A 83 0.19 -21.82 24.53
CA ARG A 83 -1.00 -22.21 23.77
C ARG A 83 -1.25 -21.39 22.51
N GLU A 84 -1.11 -20.06 22.56
CA GLU A 84 -1.41 -19.18 21.42
C GLU A 84 -0.33 -19.26 20.33
N HIS A 85 0.94 -19.51 20.69
CA HIS A 85 1.99 -19.82 19.72
C HIS A 85 1.77 -21.17 19.04
N GLU A 86 1.34 -22.18 19.80
CA GLU A 86 0.99 -23.49 19.24
C GLU A 86 -0.22 -23.38 18.29
N LEU A 87 -1.26 -22.64 18.68
CA LEU A 87 -2.44 -22.36 17.85
C LEU A 87 -2.11 -21.54 16.59
N ALA A 88 -1.21 -20.56 16.67
CA ALA A 88 -0.79 -19.76 15.52
C ALA A 88 0.13 -20.56 14.57
N ALA A 89 1.00 -21.42 15.11
CA ALA A 89 1.81 -22.34 14.32
C ALA A 89 0.94 -23.37 13.59
N GLU A 90 -0.09 -23.92 14.26
CA GLU A 90 -1.07 -24.80 13.62
C GLU A 90 -1.90 -24.08 12.55
N ALA A 91 -2.25 -22.80 12.77
CA ALA A 91 -2.96 -22.00 11.77
C ALA A 91 -2.09 -21.70 10.52
N GLU A 92 -0.81 -21.39 10.70
CA GLU A 92 0.14 -21.19 9.58
C GLU A 92 0.37 -22.50 8.79
N VAL A 93 0.45 -23.65 9.48
CA VAL A 93 0.58 -24.97 8.84
C VAL A 93 -0.68 -25.34 8.06
N ALA A 94 -1.87 -25.01 8.56
CA ALA A 94 -3.14 -25.24 7.85
C ALA A 94 -3.28 -24.38 6.58
N VAL A 95 -2.74 -23.16 6.57
CA VAL A 95 -2.71 -22.31 5.36
C VAL A 95 -1.75 -22.87 4.30
N ALA A 96 -0.70 -23.57 4.71
CA ALA A 96 0.21 -24.28 3.81
C ALA A 96 -0.35 -25.62 3.27
N GLU A 97 -1.32 -26.24 3.96
CA GLU A 97 -1.94 -27.52 3.57
C GLU A 97 -3.24 -27.39 2.75
N ALA A 98 -3.73 -26.17 2.50
CA ALA A 98 -4.88 -25.98 1.61
C ALA A 98 -4.51 -26.32 0.15
N PRO A 99 -5.25 -27.20 -0.55
CA PRO A 99 -4.88 -27.59 -1.90
C PRO A 99 -5.01 -26.39 -2.84
N VAL A 100 -3.89 -25.91 -3.38
CA VAL A 100 -3.82 -24.93 -4.48
C VAL A 100 -4.60 -25.52 -5.66
N ARG A 101 -5.86 -25.13 -5.79
CA ARG A 101 -6.71 -25.45 -6.95
C ARG A 101 -6.12 -24.74 -8.17
N ARG A 102 -5.36 -25.48 -8.98
CA ARG A 102 -4.92 -25.00 -10.31
C ARG A 102 -6.18 -24.64 -11.12
N PRO A 103 -6.29 -23.43 -11.70
CA PRO A 103 -7.38 -23.14 -12.62
C PRO A 103 -7.25 -24.11 -13.81
N ARG A 104 -8.30 -24.90 -14.04
CA ARG A 104 -8.37 -25.89 -15.11
C ARG A 104 -8.32 -25.12 -16.44
N ARG A 105 -7.23 -25.27 -17.18
CA ARG A 105 -7.06 -24.73 -18.53
C ARG A 105 -8.12 -25.38 -19.44
N THR A 106 -9.22 -24.68 -19.73
CA THR A 106 -10.23 -25.17 -20.67
C THR A 106 -9.70 -24.98 -22.10
N THR A 107 -9.27 -26.06 -22.73
CA THR A 107 -9.07 -26.10 -24.18
C THR A 107 -10.44 -26.27 -24.86
N LYS A 108 -10.97 -25.15 -25.36
CA LYS A 108 -11.85 -24.95 -26.53
C LYS A 108 -12.67 -26.14 -27.09
N ALA A 109 -13.99 -26.05 -26.95
CA ALA A 109 -15.06 -26.40 -27.91
C ALA A 109 -16.37 -25.77 -27.35
N ALA A 110 -16.89 -24.65 -27.87
CA ALA A 110 -17.80 -24.50 -29.01
C ALA A 110 -19.20 -25.12 -28.79
N ALA A 111 -20.26 -24.34 -29.13
CA ALA A 111 -21.70 -24.68 -29.26
C ALA A 111 -22.54 -24.45 -27.96
N VAL A 112 -23.72 -23.79 -27.90
CA VAL A 112 -24.70 -23.17 -28.83
C VAL A 112 -25.55 -22.13 -28.04
N VAL A 113 -26.14 -21.19 -28.79
CA VAL A 113 -27.07 -20.09 -28.48
C VAL A 113 -28.48 -20.53 -28.05
N SER A 114 -29.18 -19.69 -27.27
CA SER A 114 -30.65 -19.45 -27.23
C SER A 114 -30.85 -18.18 -26.37
N GLU A 115 -31.04 -16.97 -26.90
CA GLU A 115 -32.18 -16.36 -27.61
C GLU A 115 -33.52 -16.38 -26.84
N ALA A 116 -33.88 -15.21 -26.29
CA ALA A 116 -35.23 -14.61 -26.36
C ALA A 116 -35.13 -13.12 -25.97
N VAL A 117 -35.51 -12.26 -26.92
CA VAL A 117 -35.64 -10.81 -26.85
C VAL A 117 -37.10 -10.42 -26.61
N ASP A 118 -37.33 -9.32 -25.90
CA ASP A 118 -38.51 -8.44 -26.02
C ASP A 118 -37.97 -7.03 -25.62
N GLU A 119 -37.56 -6.21 -26.60
CA GLU A 119 -38.35 -5.13 -27.23
C GLU A 119 -38.91 -4.15 -26.17
N VAL A 120 -38.59 -2.86 -26.14
CA VAL A 120 -38.94 -1.83 -27.13
C VAL A 120 -38.10 -0.58 -26.85
N ALA A 121 -37.33 -0.16 -27.85
CA ALA A 121 -36.96 1.24 -28.10
C ALA A 121 -38.13 1.89 -28.90
N PRO A 122 -38.28 3.23 -29.02
CA PRO A 122 -37.36 4.04 -29.83
C PRO A 122 -37.22 5.48 -29.25
N ALA A 123 -36.45 6.44 -29.74
CA ALA A 123 -35.80 6.74 -31.01
C ALA A 123 -34.57 7.62 -30.64
N ASP A 124 -33.41 7.47 -31.29
CA ASP A 124 -32.99 8.30 -32.44
C ASP A 124 -33.23 9.80 -32.19
N GLU A 125 -32.22 10.66 -32.15
CA GLU A 125 -31.42 10.97 -33.33
C GLU A 125 -30.08 11.65 -32.97
N THR A 126 -29.14 11.44 -33.86
CA THR A 126 -27.76 11.88 -33.95
C THR A 126 -27.56 13.40 -34.09
N THR A 127 -26.46 13.92 -33.51
CA THR A 127 -25.34 14.72 -34.14
C THR A 127 -25.67 15.71 -35.29
N PRO A 128 -25.07 16.92 -35.50
CA PRO A 128 -23.72 17.43 -35.14
C PRO A 128 -23.63 18.93 -34.73
N ALA A 129 -22.40 19.42 -34.56
CA ALA A 129 -22.02 20.83 -34.53
C ALA A 129 -22.48 21.64 -35.76
N GLU A 130 -22.94 22.88 -35.55
CA GLU A 130 -22.75 23.98 -36.50
C GLU A 130 -22.78 25.34 -35.78
N GLN A 131 -22.15 26.30 -36.43
CA GLN A 131 -21.73 27.62 -36.00
C GLN A 131 -22.90 28.61 -35.86
N GLY A 132 -22.66 29.65 -35.06
CA GLY A 132 -23.45 30.87 -35.03
C GLY A 132 -22.52 32.06 -34.85
N GLU A 133 -21.85 32.43 -35.93
CA GLU A 133 -21.35 33.78 -36.19
C GLU A 133 -22.52 34.63 -36.74
N GLN A 134 -22.48 35.94 -36.48
CA GLN A 134 -23.27 37.07 -37.04
C GLN A 134 -24.16 37.79 -36.01
N THR A 135 -23.75 38.94 -35.45
CA THR A 135 -23.58 40.32 -35.97
C THR A 135 -24.77 41.22 -35.58
N GLU A 136 -24.43 42.48 -35.23
CA GLU A 136 -25.23 43.71 -35.40
C GLU A 136 -26.56 43.83 -34.61
N ASP A 137 -27.05 44.96 -34.12
CA ASP A 137 -26.70 46.37 -34.15
C ASP A 137 -27.56 47.04 -33.04
N LYS A 138 -27.08 48.15 -32.45
CA LYS A 138 -27.87 49.37 -32.13
C LYS A 138 -29.08 49.28 -31.17
N GLU A 139 -28.93 49.87 -29.98
CA GLU A 139 -29.50 51.19 -29.60
C GLU A 139 -28.84 51.74 -28.32
#